data_AF-A0A6G0HMT4-F1
#
_entry.id   AF-A0A6G0HMT4-F1
#
_cell.length_a   1.000
_cell.length_b   1.000
_cell.length_c   1.000
_cell.angle_alpha   90.00
_cell.angle_beta   90.00
_cell.angle_gamma   90.00
#
_symmetry.space_group_name_H-M   'P 1'
#
loop_
_entity.id
_entity.type
_entity.pdbx_description
1 polymer ?
#
loop_
_entity_poly.entity_id
_entity_poly.type
_entity_poly.pdbx_seq_one_letter_code
_entity_poly.pdbx_strand_id
1 'polypeptide(L)'
;MYLFRLFFLQNLQSTNWQTMRFKPPPPNSDIGWRVEFRPMEVQLTDFENAAYVVFVVLLTRVILSYKLDFLIPLSKVDENMKVAQKRNAVQEGMFYFRKDIYKGCNPVFDGTASAHNGLETDCADGANEEYTLMSIDTIINGKEGVFQGLIPILNCYLENMEVDVDTRCTILNYLKLIKKRASGELMTMAKWMREFVAKHPQYKQDSVLTDKINYDLFKKCDRIAKGEEQCPELIGNPVNKFK
;
A
#
# COMPACT_ATOMS: atom_id res chain seq x y z
N MET A 1 25.55 27.66 18.42
CA MET A 1 24.19 27.65 19.01
C MET A 1 23.15 26.88 18.16
N TYR A 2 23.18 26.98 16.82
CA TYR A 2 22.24 26.25 15.93
C TYR A 2 22.40 24.72 15.92
N LEU A 3 23.63 24.20 15.90
CA LEU A 3 23.88 22.74 15.92
C LEU A 3 23.35 22.07 17.20
N PHE A 4 23.50 22.71 18.35
CA PHE A 4 23.04 22.16 19.65
C PHE A 4 21.51 22.08 19.73
N ARG A 5 20.80 23.03 19.09
CA ARG A 5 19.32 23.01 18.99
C ARG A 5 18.81 21.94 18.04
N LEU A 6 19.50 21.68 16.93
CA LEU A 6 19.15 20.61 15.98
C LEU A 6 19.37 19.22 16.56
N PHE A 7 20.43 19.01 17.34
CA PHE A 7 20.67 17.73 18.02
C PHE A 7 19.56 17.42 19.04
N PHE A 8 19.15 18.40 19.83
CA PHE A 8 18.03 18.25 20.77
C PHE A 8 16.71 17.95 20.05
N LEU A 9 16.42 18.68 18.96
CA LEU A 9 15.24 18.43 18.13
C LEU A 9 15.26 17.04 17.50
N GLN A 10 16.42 16.60 17.00
CA GLN A 10 16.61 15.28 16.43
C GLN A 10 16.44 14.19 17.48
N ASN A 11 16.91 14.38 18.72
CA ASN A 11 16.69 13.42 19.80
C ASN A 11 15.19 13.21 20.03
N LEU A 12 14.40 14.28 20.19
CA LEU A 12 12.95 14.16 20.37
C LEU A 12 12.23 13.58 19.15
N GLN A 13 12.64 13.98 17.94
CA GLN A 13 11.99 13.57 16.69
C GLN A 13 12.33 12.13 16.30
N SER A 14 13.55 11.69 16.58
CA SER A 14 14.00 10.32 16.30
C SER A 14 13.36 9.30 17.23
N THR A 15 13.02 9.71 18.46
CA THR A 15 12.34 8.85 19.45
C THR A 15 10.81 8.86 19.34
N ASN A 16 10.24 9.64 18.43
CA ASN A 16 8.81 9.58 18.11
C ASN A 16 8.60 8.70 16.86
N TRP A 17 8.08 7.49 17.07
CA TRP A 17 7.88 6.47 16.04
C TRP A 17 6.42 6.40 15.61
N GLN A 18 6.02 7.32 14.72
CA GLN A 18 4.71 7.29 14.05
C GLN A 18 4.77 6.52 12.73
N THR A 19 3.61 6.33 12.10
CA THR A 19 3.46 5.76 10.74
C THR A 19 4.10 6.63 9.66
N MET A 20 4.11 7.95 9.87
CA MET A 20 4.74 8.93 8.99
C MET A 20 5.69 9.80 9.79
N ARG A 21 6.84 10.17 9.20
CA ARG A 21 7.77 11.11 9.83
C ARG A 21 8.15 12.22 8.87
N PHE A 22 7.84 13.45 9.27
CA PHE A 22 8.30 14.65 8.59
C PHE A 22 9.71 14.99 9.07
N LYS A 23 10.66 15.11 8.14
CA LYS A 23 12.09 15.30 8.42
C LYS A 23 12.54 16.65 7.87
N PRO A 24 13.03 17.56 8.74
CA PRO A 24 13.59 18.82 8.28
C PRO A 24 14.87 18.61 7.45
N PRO A 25 15.24 19.59 6.62
CA PRO A 25 16.50 19.58 5.91
C PRO A 25 17.68 19.55 6.91
N PRO A 26 18.75 18.78 6.64
CA PRO A 26 19.95 18.86 7.45
C PRO A 26 20.66 20.20 7.25
N PRO A 27 21.35 20.73 8.27
CA PRO A 27 22.13 21.96 8.12
C PRO A 27 23.26 21.74 7.12
N ASN A 28 23.57 22.77 6.32
CA ASN A 28 24.68 22.77 5.34
C ASN A 28 24.60 21.64 4.30
N SER A 29 23.41 21.32 3.82
CA SER A 29 23.19 20.30 2.80
C SER A 29 22.12 20.75 1.82
N ASP A 30 22.24 20.33 0.56
CA ASP A 30 21.25 20.59 -0.49
C ASP A 30 19.97 19.73 -0.34
N ILE A 31 19.91 18.86 0.68
CA ILE A 31 18.77 18.00 0.95
C ILE A 31 17.60 18.82 1.51
N GLY A 32 16.46 18.80 0.81
CA GLY A 32 15.23 19.48 1.22
C GLY A 32 14.43 18.77 2.33
N TRP A 33 13.18 19.21 2.51
CA TRP A 33 12.20 18.58 3.39
C TRP A 33 11.85 17.18 2.88
N ARG A 34 11.71 16.23 3.82
CA ARG A 34 11.47 14.83 3.48
C ARG A 34 10.32 14.26 4.29
N VAL A 35 9.63 13.29 3.70
CA VAL A 35 8.63 12.46 4.35
C VAL A 35 9.14 11.03 4.35
N GLU A 36 9.09 10.36 5.50
CA GLU A 36 9.46 8.96 5.65
C GLU A 36 8.20 8.10 5.87
N PHE A 37 7.95 7.16 4.96
CA PHE A 37 6.87 6.17 5.01
C PHE A 37 7.33 4.90 5.73
N ARG A 38 6.72 4.65 6.90
CA ARG A 38 7.13 3.63 7.87
C ARG A 38 6.17 2.43 8.06
N PRO A 39 4.92 2.37 7.55
CA PRO A 39 4.03 1.25 7.87
C PRO A 39 4.33 -0.08 7.18
N MET A 40 5.22 -0.11 6.18
CA MET A 40 5.42 -1.32 5.37
C MET A 40 6.15 -2.40 6.16
N GLU A 41 5.54 -3.59 6.23
CA GLU A 41 6.22 -4.79 6.72
C GLU A 41 7.24 -5.28 5.68
N VAL A 42 8.40 -5.72 6.16
CA VAL A 42 9.41 -6.35 5.29
C VAL A 42 8.90 -7.68 4.75
N GLN A 43 9.15 -7.92 3.47
CA GLN A 43 8.75 -9.14 2.77
C GLN A 43 9.93 -10.09 2.60
N LEU A 44 9.62 -11.33 2.24
CA LEU A 44 10.61 -12.41 2.18
C LEU A 44 11.63 -12.22 1.06
N THR A 45 11.21 -11.71 -0.11
CA THR A 45 12.09 -11.53 -1.27
C THR A 45 12.32 -10.07 -1.63
N ASP A 46 13.47 -9.78 -2.23
CA ASP A 46 13.81 -8.46 -2.75
C ASP A 46 12.81 -7.99 -3.82
N PHE A 47 12.25 -8.91 -4.61
CA PHE A 47 11.21 -8.63 -5.59
C PHE A 47 9.96 -8.03 -4.93
N GLU A 48 9.46 -8.65 -3.85
CA GLU A 48 8.29 -8.15 -3.13
C GLU A 48 8.58 -6.79 -2.47
N ASN A 49 9.74 -6.65 -1.84
CA ASN A 49 10.16 -5.39 -1.21
C ASN A 49 10.28 -4.25 -2.25
N ALA A 50 10.90 -4.53 -3.39
CA ALA A 50 11.00 -3.59 -4.50
C ALA A 50 9.62 -3.20 -5.05
N ALA A 51 8.69 -4.15 -5.17
CA ALA A 51 7.34 -3.87 -5.64
C ALA A 51 6.61 -2.85 -4.75
N TYR A 52 6.70 -3.01 -3.43
CA TYR A 52 6.10 -2.08 -2.48
C TYR A 52 6.78 -0.71 -2.46
N VAL A 53 8.10 -0.65 -2.56
CA VAL A 53 8.83 0.63 -2.65
C VAL A 53 8.46 1.38 -3.92
N VAL A 54 8.47 0.70 -5.08
CA VAL A 54 8.09 1.30 -6.37
C VAL A 54 6.64 1.79 -6.34
N PHE A 55 5.73 1.02 -5.74
CA PHE A 55 4.34 1.44 -5.58
C PHE A 55 4.19 2.74 -4.78
N VAL A 56 4.87 2.87 -3.63
CA VAL A 56 4.82 4.10 -2.82
C VAL A 56 5.43 5.29 -3.58
N VAL A 57 6.55 5.08 -4.29
CA VAL A 57 7.18 6.14 -5.11
C VAL A 57 6.26 6.59 -6.25
N LEU A 58 5.64 5.64 -6.97
CA LEU A 58 4.69 5.99 -8.04
C LEU A 58 3.45 6.68 -7.48
N LEU A 59 2.90 6.20 -6.36
CA LEU A 59 1.72 6.78 -5.75
C LEU A 59 1.97 8.23 -5.32
N THR A 60 3.13 8.52 -4.71
CA THR A 60 3.49 9.90 -4.34
C THR A 60 3.66 10.81 -5.55
N ARG A 61 4.23 10.32 -6.65
CA ARG A 61 4.32 11.08 -7.91
C ARG A 61 2.94 11.37 -8.51
N VAL A 62 2.05 10.39 -8.48
CA VAL A 62 0.67 10.53 -8.96
C VAL A 62 -0.11 11.54 -8.11
N ILE A 63 -0.01 11.45 -6.78
CA ILE A 63 -0.64 12.41 -5.85
C ILE A 63 -0.24 13.83 -6.21
N LEU A 64 1.06 14.08 -6.44
CA LEU A 64 1.55 15.42 -6.77
C LEU A 64 1.17 15.86 -8.19
N SER A 65 1.26 14.95 -9.17
CA SER A 65 1.01 15.28 -10.58
C SER A 65 -0.47 15.58 -10.84
N TYR A 66 -1.37 14.79 -10.26
CA TYR A 66 -2.81 14.94 -10.42
C TYR A 66 -3.46 15.76 -9.30
N LYS A 67 -2.65 16.25 -8.33
CA LYS A 67 -3.09 16.98 -7.14
C LYS A 67 -4.26 16.28 -6.44
N LEU A 68 -4.09 14.97 -6.21
CA LEU A 68 -5.10 14.14 -5.59
C LEU A 68 -5.28 14.49 -4.11
N ASP A 69 -6.52 14.51 -3.65
CA ASP A 69 -6.86 14.77 -2.25
C ASP A 69 -7.31 13.47 -1.55
N PHE A 70 -6.50 13.01 -0.59
CA PHE A 70 -6.76 11.82 0.23
C PHE A 70 -7.16 12.17 1.67
N LEU A 71 -7.47 13.43 1.98
CA LEU A 71 -7.77 13.86 3.34
C LEU A 71 -9.04 13.19 3.86
N ILE A 72 -8.92 12.61 5.06
CA ILE A 72 -10.00 12.09 5.90
C ILE A 72 -9.72 12.47 7.37
N PRO A 73 -10.72 12.48 8.26
CA PRO A 73 -10.49 12.77 9.67
C PRO A 73 -9.49 11.82 10.31
N LEU A 74 -8.61 12.33 11.17
CA LEU A 74 -7.57 11.51 11.84
C LEU A 74 -8.17 10.38 12.67
N SER A 75 -9.33 10.59 13.28
CA SER A 75 -10.07 9.53 14.01
C SER A 75 -10.40 8.33 13.11
N LYS A 76 -10.68 8.54 11.83
CA LYS A 76 -10.93 7.47 10.84
C LYS A 76 -9.65 6.77 10.43
N VAL A 77 -8.52 7.48 10.41
CA VAL A 77 -7.20 6.87 10.24
C VAL A 77 -6.86 5.96 11.43
N ASP A 78 -7.16 6.39 12.66
CA ASP A 78 -6.95 5.58 13.86
C ASP A 78 -7.83 4.31 13.88
N GLU A 79 -9.10 4.44 13.45
CA GLU A 79 -9.99 3.29 13.25
C GLU A 79 -9.40 2.32 12.20
N ASN A 80 -8.92 2.83 11.07
CA ASN A 80 -8.26 2.03 10.04
C ASN A 80 -7.03 1.28 10.58
N MET A 81 -6.20 1.93 11.40
CA MET A 81 -5.03 1.29 12.01
C MET A 81 -5.42 0.13 12.92
N LYS A 82 -6.52 0.23 13.67
CA LYS A 82 -7.04 -0.87 14.49
C LYS A 82 -7.54 -2.03 13.63
N VAL A 83 -8.22 -1.74 12.51
CA VAL A 83 -8.69 -2.77 11.57
C VAL A 83 -7.51 -3.47 10.89
N ALA A 84 -6.47 -2.72 10.49
CA ALA A 84 -5.30 -3.24 9.79
C ALA A 84 -4.54 -4.35 10.56
N GLN A 85 -4.61 -4.32 11.89
CA GLN A 85 -3.96 -5.32 12.76
C GLN A 85 -4.74 -6.64 12.87
N LYS A 86 -6.00 -6.70 12.42
CA LYS A 86 -6.81 -7.92 12.52
C LYS A 86 -6.27 -9.01 11.57
N ARG A 87 -6.38 -10.26 12.01
CA ARG A 87 -6.08 -11.42 11.15
C ARG A 87 -6.92 -11.32 9.87
N ASN A 88 -6.27 -11.51 8.73
CA ASN A 88 -6.90 -11.48 7.41
C ASN A 88 -7.54 -10.13 6.99
N ALA A 89 -7.15 -9.01 7.62
CA ALA A 89 -7.70 -7.69 7.33
C ALA A 89 -7.57 -7.25 5.86
N VAL A 90 -6.58 -7.74 5.11
CA VAL A 90 -6.47 -7.47 3.67
C VAL A 90 -7.68 -7.99 2.89
N GLN A 91 -8.24 -9.13 3.28
CA GLN A 91 -9.36 -9.76 2.57
C GLN A 91 -10.72 -9.39 3.17
N GLU A 92 -10.79 -9.26 4.49
CA GLU A 92 -12.06 -9.12 5.24
C GLU A 92 -12.24 -7.73 5.85
N GLY A 93 -11.18 -6.93 5.94
CA GLY A 93 -11.20 -5.61 6.53
C GLY A 93 -11.84 -4.57 5.60
N MET A 94 -12.58 -3.66 6.21
CA MET A 94 -13.14 -2.48 5.56
C MET A 94 -12.48 -1.24 6.15
N PHE A 95 -12.04 -0.33 5.29
CA PHE A 95 -11.23 0.83 5.64
C PHE A 95 -11.91 2.10 5.17
N TYR A 96 -11.95 3.12 6.02
CA TYR A 96 -12.41 4.44 5.63
C TYR A 96 -11.47 5.02 4.58
N PHE A 97 -12.03 5.37 3.45
CA PHE A 97 -11.31 5.88 2.31
C PHE A 97 -12.13 6.96 1.60
N ARG A 98 -11.46 7.96 1.04
CA ARG A 98 -12.11 9.07 0.35
C ARG A 98 -12.80 8.58 -0.93
N LYS A 99 -14.05 9.01 -1.14
CA LYS A 99 -14.86 8.63 -2.33
C LYS A 99 -14.34 9.32 -3.58
N ASP A 100 -14.17 10.65 -3.51
CA ASP A 100 -13.71 11.48 -4.61
C ASP A 100 -12.37 12.15 -4.24
N ILE A 101 -11.33 11.68 -4.90
CA ILE A 101 -9.94 12.11 -4.70
C ILE A 101 -9.50 13.17 -5.71
N TYR A 102 -10.34 13.53 -6.68
CA TYR A 102 -10.03 14.56 -7.69
C TYR A 102 -10.57 15.94 -7.30
N LYS A 103 -11.46 15.99 -6.30
CA LYS A 103 -12.03 17.21 -5.75
C LYS A 103 -10.94 18.12 -5.19
N GLY A 104 -10.70 19.25 -5.87
CA GLY A 104 -9.61 20.19 -5.61
C GLY A 104 -8.86 20.60 -6.90
N CYS A 105 -8.96 19.78 -7.95
CA CYS A 105 -8.73 20.21 -9.32
C CYS A 105 -10.07 20.54 -9.97
N ASN A 106 -10.17 21.71 -10.60
CA ASN A 106 -11.01 21.83 -11.78
C ASN A 106 -10.14 21.37 -12.95
N PRO A 107 -10.20 20.11 -13.42
CA PRO A 107 -9.75 19.86 -14.76
C PRO A 107 -10.81 20.48 -15.66
N VAL A 108 -10.46 21.61 -16.28
CA VAL A 108 -11.06 21.96 -17.56
C VAL A 108 -10.61 20.85 -18.53
N PHE A 109 -11.32 19.72 -18.51
CA PHE A 109 -11.22 18.75 -19.57
C PHE A 109 -12.45 18.95 -20.44
N ASP A 110 -12.17 19.56 -21.59
CA ASP A 110 -13.14 19.85 -22.62
C ASP A 110 -13.77 18.56 -23.14
N GLY A 111 -15.11 18.58 -23.25
CA GLY A 111 -15.89 17.74 -24.15
C GLY A 111 -15.96 16.24 -23.89
N THR A 112 -16.89 15.80 -23.04
CA THR A 112 -18.08 15.04 -23.48
C THR A 112 -19.16 15.11 -22.42
N ALA A 113 -20.29 15.72 -22.81
CA ALA A 113 -21.48 15.84 -22.00
C ALA A 113 -22.06 14.48 -21.58
N SER A 114 -22.49 14.38 -20.31
CA SER A 114 -23.54 13.47 -19.89
C SER A 114 -24.32 14.11 -18.74
N ALA A 115 -25.42 14.75 -19.13
CA ALA A 115 -26.63 15.10 -18.38
C ALA A 115 -26.47 15.66 -16.95
N HIS A 116 -26.64 16.97 -16.85
CA HIS A 116 -27.31 17.59 -15.71
C HIS A 116 -28.67 16.91 -15.48
N ASN A 117 -28.91 16.46 -14.25
CA ASN A 117 -30.22 16.58 -13.64
C ASN A 117 -30.03 17.20 -12.26
N GLY A 118 -30.38 18.49 -12.17
CA GLY A 118 -30.59 19.14 -10.89
C GLY A 118 -31.81 18.54 -10.22
N LEU A 119 -31.63 18.06 -9.00
CA LEU A 119 -32.64 18.14 -7.96
C LEU A 119 -31.94 18.75 -6.74
N GLU A 120 -32.12 20.06 -6.56
CA GLU A 120 -32.06 20.64 -5.23
C GLU A 120 -33.13 19.94 -4.40
N THR A 121 -32.70 19.10 -3.46
CA THR A 121 -33.56 18.63 -2.38
C THR A 121 -32.96 19.18 -1.10
N ASP A 122 -33.55 20.28 -0.64
CA ASP A 122 -33.42 20.74 0.74
C ASP A 122 -34.01 19.67 1.66
N CYS A 123 -33.16 18.78 2.14
CA CYS A 123 -33.44 17.97 3.31
C CYS A 123 -32.19 17.91 4.19
N ALA A 124 -32.26 18.64 5.29
CA ALA A 124 -31.33 18.57 6.40
C ALA A 124 -31.47 17.21 7.11
N ASP A 125 -30.77 16.19 6.63
CA ASP A 125 -30.15 15.13 7.45
C ASP A 125 -29.22 14.27 6.57
N GLY A 126 -27.96 14.11 6.98
CA GLY A 126 -26.95 13.31 6.27
C GLY A 126 -25.81 14.14 5.69
N ALA A 127 -24.83 14.48 6.53
CA ALA A 127 -23.53 14.97 6.08
C ALA A 127 -23.03 14.06 4.95
N ASN A 128 -22.79 14.66 3.78
CA ASN A 128 -22.28 13.98 2.61
C ASN A 128 -20.85 13.51 2.93
N GLU A 129 -20.72 12.35 3.60
CA GLU A 129 -19.42 11.88 4.08
C GLU A 129 -18.52 11.70 2.87
N GLU A 130 -17.50 12.56 2.76
CA GLU A 130 -16.51 12.58 1.67
C GLU A 130 -15.67 11.28 1.61
N TYR A 131 -15.87 10.40 2.61
CA TYR A 131 -15.24 9.09 2.74
C TYR A 131 -16.30 7.99 2.94
N THR A 132 -15.90 6.74 2.70
CA THR A 132 -16.72 5.54 2.91
C THR A 132 -15.84 4.34 3.24
N LEU A 133 -16.45 3.26 3.72
CA LEU A 133 -15.76 2.00 3.98
C LEU A 133 -15.55 1.23 2.67
N MET A 134 -14.31 0.88 2.38
CA MET A 134 -13.91 0.11 1.20
C MET A 134 -13.00 -1.05 1.58
N SER A 135 -13.10 -2.17 0.85
CA SER A 135 -12.11 -3.25 0.98
C SER A 135 -10.77 -2.84 0.38
N ILE A 136 -9.68 -3.50 0.78
CA ILE A 136 -8.37 -3.27 0.15
C ILE A 136 -8.40 -3.57 -1.34
N ASP A 137 -9.14 -4.61 -1.77
CA ASP A 137 -9.34 -4.90 -3.19
C ASP A 137 -9.99 -3.73 -3.93
N THR A 138 -11.03 -3.11 -3.35
CA THR A 138 -11.69 -1.94 -3.94
C THR A 138 -10.73 -0.75 -4.01
N ILE A 139 -9.96 -0.49 -2.95
CA ILE A 139 -9.01 0.65 -2.91
C ILE A 139 -7.90 0.45 -3.95
N ILE A 140 -7.34 -0.75 -4.06
CA ILE A 140 -6.18 -1.02 -4.92
C ILE A 140 -6.60 -1.23 -6.38
N ASN A 141 -7.58 -2.10 -6.62
CA ASN A 141 -7.97 -2.53 -7.97
C ASN A 141 -9.16 -1.76 -8.55
N GLY A 142 -9.91 -1.05 -7.70
CA GLY A 142 -11.11 -0.34 -8.09
C GLY A 142 -12.36 -1.23 -8.05
N LYS A 143 -13.51 -0.57 -8.10
CA LYS A 143 -14.82 -1.21 -8.28
C LYS A 143 -15.72 -0.22 -9.00
N GLU A 144 -16.33 -0.68 -10.10
CA GLU A 144 -17.20 0.14 -10.94
C GLU A 144 -18.31 0.80 -10.11
N GLY A 145 -18.55 2.09 -10.35
CA GLY A 145 -19.52 2.90 -9.60
C GLY A 145 -19.13 3.23 -8.15
N VAL A 146 -17.98 2.75 -7.65
CA VAL A 146 -17.54 2.98 -6.26
C VAL A 146 -16.24 3.77 -6.20
N PHE A 147 -15.16 3.27 -6.81
CA PHE A 147 -13.85 3.90 -6.79
C PHE A 147 -13.00 3.42 -7.97
N GLN A 148 -12.21 4.31 -8.56
CA GLN A 148 -11.38 3.98 -9.73
C GLN A 148 -10.29 2.96 -9.41
N GLY A 149 -9.76 2.96 -8.18
CA GLY A 149 -8.65 2.11 -7.76
C GLY A 149 -7.28 2.76 -7.96
N LEU A 150 -6.36 2.56 -7.01
CA LEU A 150 -5.03 3.13 -7.08
C LEU A 150 -4.19 2.58 -8.25
N ILE A 151 -4.26 1.27 -8.53
CA ILE A 151 -3.51 0.67 -9.64
C ILE A 151 -3.98 1.18 -11.00
N PRO A 152 -5.29 1.26 -11.29
CA PRO A 152 -5.78 1.90 -12.52
C PRO A 152 -5.27 3.35 -12.69
N ILE A 153 -5.25 4.15 -11.63
CA ILE A 153 -4.72 5.53 -11.67
C ILE A 153 -3.21 5.53 -11.97
N LEU A 154 -2.44 4.65 -11.32
CA LEU A 154 -1.01 4.51 -11.57
C LEU A 154 -0.72 4.09 -13.03
N ASN A 155 -1.51 3.19 -13.60
CA ASN A 155 -1.36 2.78 -15.00
C ASN A 155 -1.60 3.94 -15.97
N CYS A 156 -2.65 4.74 -15.74
CA CYS A 156 -2.92 5.96 -16.52
C CYS A 156 -1.76 6.97 -16.42
N TYR A 157 -1.15 7.12 -15.25
CA TYR A 157 0.04 7.96 -15.09
C TYR A 157 1.24 7.44 -15.89
N LEU A 158 1.49 6.12 -15.85
CA LEU A 158 2.58 5.49 -16.59
C LEU A 158 2.41 5.55 -18.11
N GLU A 159 1.19 5.65 -18.63
CA GLU A 159 0.93 5.83 -20.07
C GLU A 159 1.45 7.16 -20.61
N ASN A 160 1.47 8.19 -19.77
CA ASN A 160 1.95 9.53 -20.13
C ASN A 160 3.45 9.72 -19.85
N MET A 161 4.14 8.70 -19.32
CA MET A 161 5.56 8.76 -19.03
C MET A 161 6.37 8.08 -20.14
N GLU A 162 7.44 8.74 -20.58
CA GLU A 162 8.46 8.12 -21.43
C GLU A 162 9.32 7.16 -20.58
N VAL A 163 8.94 5.88 -20.57
CA VAL A 163 9.66 4.79 -19.89
C VAL A 163 9.95 3.70 -20.91
N ASP A 164 11.17 3.14 -20.88
CA ASP A 164 11.53 2.04 -21.74
C ASP A 164 10.67 0.78 -21.46
N VAL A 165 10.60 -0.09 -22.46
CA VAL A 165 9.70 -1.26 -22.43
C VAL A 165 10.05 -2.22 -21.30
N ASP A 166 11.34 -2.43 -21.01
CA ASP A 166 11.79 -3.39 -20.01
C ASP A 166 11.49 -2.91 -18.58
N THR A 167 11.73 -1.62 -18.32
CA THR A 167 11.34 -0.97 -17.07
C THR A 167 9.83 -0.98 -16.90
N ARG A 168 9.06 -0.70 -17.97
CA ARG A 168 7.59 -0.75 -17.92
C ARG A 168 7.08 -2.15 -17.60
N CYS A 169 7.61 -3.19 -18.24
CA CYS A 169 7.30 -4.59 -17.92
C CYS A 169 7.60 -4.95 -16.47
N THR A 170 8.74 -4.48 -15.95
CA THR A 170 9.14 -4.69 -14.56
C THR A 170 8.16 -4.03 -13.57
N ILE A 171 7.81 -2.76 -13.81
CA ILE A 171 6.81 -2.03 -13.01
C ILE A 171 5.45 -2.75 -13.04
N LEU A 172 5.01 -3.21 -14.21
CA LEU A 172 3.74 -3.95 -14.33
C LEU A 172 3.76 -5.27 -13.55
N ASN A 173 4.89 -5.97 -13.51
CA ASN A 173 5.04 -7.17 -12.67
C ASN A 173 4.94 -6.84 -11.18
N TYR A 174 5.51 -5.73 -10.73
CA TYR A 174 5.36 -5.25 -9.36
C TYR A 174 3.91 -4.88 -9.01
N LEU A 175 3.23 -4.11 -9.87
CA LEU A 175 1.83 -3.76 -9.67
C LEU A 175 0.92 -5.00 -9.69
N LYS A 176 1.24 -6.00 -10.53
CA LYS A 176 0.53 -7.28 -10.57
C LYS A 176 0.60 -8.04 -9.25
N LEU A 177 1.74 -8.04 -8.56
CA LEU A 177 1.86 -8.64 -7.22
C LEU A 177 0.88 -7.98 -6.25
N ILE A 178 0.86 -6.65 -6.21
CA ILE A 178 0.02 -5.88 -5.29
C ILE A 178 -1.46 -6.08 -5.60
N LYS A 179 -1.83 -6.02 -6.90
CA LYS A 179 -3.19 -6.31 -7.40
C LYS A 179 -3.70 -7.65 -6.90
N LYS A 180 -2.90 -8.70 -7.08
CA LYS A 180 -3.28 -10.07 -6.72
C LYS A 180 -3.33 -10.31 -5.21
N ARG A 181 -2.52 -9.61 -4.44
CA ARG A 181 -2.61 -9.66 -2.96
C ARG A 181 -3.85 -8.96 -2.45
N ALA A 182 -4.19 -7.81 -3.03
CA ALA A 182 -5.38 -7.06 -2.68
C ALA A 182 -6.66 -7.86 -2.98
N SER A 183 -6.73 -8.54 -4.13
CA SER A 183 -7.86 -9.40 -4.50
C SER A 183 -7.90 -10.74 -3.76
N GLY A 184 -6.81 -11.12 -3.10
CA GLY A 184 -6.68 -12.39 -2.41
C GLY A 184 -6.31 -13.59 -3.30
N GLU A 185 -6.02 -13.36 -4.58
CA GLU A 185 -5.47 -14.39 -5.49
C GLU A 185 -4.09 -14.86 -5.04
N LEU A 186 -3.28 -13.96 -4.48
CA LEU A 186 -2.02 -14.27 -3.80
C LEU A 186 -2.14 -14.08 -2.29
N MET A 187 -1.47 -14.93 -1.54
CA MET A 187 -1.40 -14.81 -0.09
C MET A 187 -0.51 -13.65 0.33
N THR A 188 -0.85 -13.03 1.46
CA THR A 188 0.14 -12.23 2.20
C THR A 188 1.12 -13.18 2.88
N MET A 189 2.34 -12.69 3.15
CA MET A 189 3.35 -13.46 3.88
C MET A 189 2.80 -13.96 5.23
N ALA A 190 2.09 -13.11 5.97
CA ALA A 190 1.44 -13.48 7.23
C ALA A 190 0.39 -14.60 7.07
N LYS A 191 -0.40 -14.60 5.99
CA LYS A 191 -1.36 -15.68 5.70
C LYS A 191 -0.63 -16.97 5.37
N TRP A 192 0.39 -16.88 4.50
CA TRP A 192 1.21 -18.03 4.10
C TRP A 192 1.90 -18.69 5.30
N MET A 193 2.53 -17.92 6.20
CA MET A 193 3.14 -18.47 7.42
C MET A 193 2.13 -19.22 8.29
N ARG A 194 0.93 -18.65 8.48
CA ARG A 194 -0.13 -19.30 9.26
C ARG A 194 -0.59 -20.61 8.61
N GLU A 195 -0.75 -20.61 7.29
CA GLU A 195 -1.12 -21.82 6.53
C GLU A 195 -0.02 -22.88 6.61
N PHE A 196 1.25 -22.48 6.52
CA PHE A 196 2.39 -23.38 6.67
C PHE A 196 2.38 -24.06 8.04
N VAL A 197 2.25 -23.28 9.11
CA VAL A 197 2.18 -23.81 10.49
C VAL A 197 0.96 -24.71 10.67
N ALA A 198 -0.21 -24.28 10.21
CA ALA A 198 -1.46 -25.02 10.38
C ALA A 198 -1.43 -26.40 9.71
N LYS A 199 -0.68 -26.54 8.60
CA LYS A 199 -0.52 -27.79 7.85
C LYS A 199 0.70 -28.61 8.29
N HIS A 200 1.49 -28.12 9.24
CA HIS A 200 2.70 -28.80 9.67
C HIS A 200 2.36 -30.09 10.44
N PRO A 201 2.99 -31.25 10.14
CA PRO A 201 2.62 -32.54 10.75
C PRO A 201 2.70 -32.58 12.28
N GLN A 202 3.59 -31.78 12.87
CA GLN A 202 3.75 -31.69 14.33
C GLN A 202 2.83 -30.68 15.02
N TYR A 203 2.07 -29.89 14.25
CA TYR A 203 1.20 -28.88 14.82
C TYR A 203 -0.06 -29.54 15.40
N LYS A 204 -0.34 -29.26 16.67
CA LYS A 204 -1.43 -29.92 17.43
C LYS A 204 -2.68 -29.05 17.55
N GLN A 205 -2.80 -28.01 16.71
CA GLN A 205 -3.89 -27.03 16.78
C GLN A 205 -4.01 -26.29 18.13
N ASP A 206 -2.89 -26.21 18.85
CA ASP A 206 -2.77 -25.63 20.20
C ASP A 206 -2.17 -24.22 20.20
N SER A 207 -1.94 -23.63 19.01
CA SER A 207 -1.25 -22.34 18.84
C SER A 207 0.18 -22.31 19.36
N VAL A 208 0.82 -23.46 19.56
CA VAL A 208 2.22 -23.57 19.99
C VAL A 208 3.13 -23.86 18.80
N LEU A 209 4.18 -23.04 18.66
CA LEU A 209 5.25 -23.26 17.69
C LEU A 209 6.41 -23.98 18.37
N THR A 210 6.63 -25.24 18.03
CA THR A 210 7.80 -26.00 18.49
C THR A 210 9.06 -25.59 17.70
N ASP A 211 10.24 -25.84 18.27
CA ASP A 211 11.53 -25.57 17.60
C ASP A 211 11.61 -26.22 16.21
N LYS A 212 11.02 -27.40 16.06
CA LYS A 212 10.97 -28.11 14.77
C LYS A 212 10.08 -27.40 13.75
N ILE A 213 8.87 -26.98 14.13
CA ILE A 213 7.98 -26.18 13.26
C ILE A 213 8.70 -24.88 12.84
N ASN A 214 9.34 -24.22 13.80
CA ASN A 214 10.06 -22.97 13.57
C ASN A 214 11.25 -23.16 12.61
N TYR A 215 12.06 -24.20 12.83
CA TYR A 215 13.18 -24.55 11.95
C TYR A 215 12.71 -24.85 10.52
N ASP A 216 11.66 -25.65 10.35
CA ASP A 216 11.16 -26.01 9.02
C ASP A 216 10.57 -24.80 8.29
N LEU A 217 9.88 -23.90 9.01
CA LEU A 217 9.39 -22.63 8.47
C LEU A 217 10.54 -21.74 7.98
N PHE A 218 11.55 -21.47 8.81
CA PHE A 218 12.66 -20.61 8.42
C PHE A 218 13.53 -21.22 7.33
N LYS A 219 13.71 -22.54 7.32
CA LYS A 219 14.38 -23.25 6.23
C LYS A 219 13.63 -23.12 4.92
N LYS A 220 12.29 -23.17 4.95
CA LYS A 220 11.45 -22.92 3.78
C LYS A 220 11.60 -21.46 3.31
N CYS A 221 11.57 -20.50 4.23
CA CYS A 221 11.79 -19.08 3.93
C CYS A 221 13.16 -18.84 3.26
N ASP A 222 14.24 -19.42 3.79
CA ASP A 222 15.60 -19.27 3.24
C ASP A 222 15.70 -19.78 1.80
N ARG A 223 15.13 -20.96 1.52
CA ARG A 223 15.09 -21.53 0.17
C ARG A 223 14.31 -20.68 -0.82
N ILE A 224 13.16 -20.13 -0.40
CA ILE A 224 12.36 -19.23 -1.22
C ILE A 224 13.12 -17.93 -1.49
N ALA A 225 13.72 -17.34 -0.46
CA ALA A 225 14.49 -16.09 -0.59
C ALA A 225 15.69 -16.22 -1.54
N LYS A 226 16.35 -17.38 -1.54
CA LYS A 226 17.45 -17.72 -2.47
C LYS A 226 16.98 -18.13 -3.88
N GLY A 227 15.68 -18.30 -4.10
CA GLY A 227 15.13 -18.79 -5.36
C GLY A 227 15.35 -20.29 -5.62
N GLU A 228 15.81 -21.03 -4.61
CA GLU A 228 15.99 -22.50 -4.67
C GLU A 228 14.65 -23.24 -4.68
N GLU A 229 13.59 -22.61 -4.15
CA GLU A 229 12.26 -23.17 -4.09
C GLU A 229 11.21 -22.16 -4.53
N GLN A 230 10.32 -22.57 -5.44
CA GLN A 230 9.24 -21.73 -5.96
C GLN A 230 8.04 -21.74 -4.99
N CYS A 231 7.39 -20.59 -4.83
CA CYS A 231 6.19 -20.45 -4.02
C CYS A 231 5.14 -19.60 -4.77
N PRO A 232 4.45 -20.19 -5.77
CA PRO A 232 3.49 -19.46 -6.62
C PRO A 232 2.33 -18.85 -5.84
N GLU A 233 1.94 -19.45 -4.71
CA GLU A 233 0.88 -18.93 -3.83
C GLU A 233 1.24 -17.63 -3.11
N LEU A 234 2.54 -17.34 -2.95
CA LEU A 234 3.04 -16.15 -2.26
C LEU A 234 3.54 -15.07 -3.24
N ILE A 235 4.28 -15.49 -4.27
CA ILE A 235 5.02 -14.60 -5.19
C ILE A 235 4.40 -14.61 -6.60
N GLY A 236 3.56 -15.60 -6.90
CA GLY A 236 3.11 -15.86 -8.27
C GLY A 236 4.24 -16.38 -9.16
N ASN A 237 4.07 -16.24 -10.47
CA ASN A 237 5.09 -16.55 -11.47
C ASN A 237 5.55 -15.24 -12.13
N PRO A 238 6.48 -14.48 -11.51
CA PRO A 238 7.02 -13.27 -12.13
C PRO A 238 7.76 -13.64 -13.41
N VAL A 239 7.45 -12.94 -14.51
CA VAL A 239 7.97 -13.27 -15.85
C VAL A 239 9.47 -12.92 -15.97
N ASN A 240 9.96 -12.00 -15.14
CA ASN A 240 11.36 -11.61 -15.15
C ASN A 240 12.16 -12.53 -14.23
N LYS A 241 12.63 -13.66 -14.79
CA LYS A 241 13.84 -14.29 -14.28
C LYS A 241 15.01 -13.36 -14.62
N PHE A 242 15.42 -12.53 -13.66
CA PHE A 242 16.76 -11.99 -13.70
C PHE A 242 17.71 -13.20 -13.67
N LYS A 243 18.39 -13.43 -14.79
CA LYS A 243 19.61 -14.25 -14.85
C LYS A 243 20.79 -13.37 -14.45
#